data_AF-A0A2K3PKK9-F1
#
_entry.id   AF-A0A2K3PKK9-F1
#
_cell.length_a   1.000
_cell.length_b   1.000
_cell.length_c   1.000
_cell.angle_alpha   90.00
_cell.angle_beta   90.00
_cell.angle_gamma   90.00
#
_symmetry.space_group_name_H-M   'P 1'
#
loop_
_entity.id
_entity.type
_entity.pdbx_description
1 polymer ?
#
loop_
_entity_poly.entity_id
_entity_poly.type
_entity_poly.pdbx_seq_one_letter_code
_entity_poly.pdbx_strand_id
1 'polypeptide(L)'
;GLNKLCCLDISNCVSLSKLPKDIGELQKLEKLSMKGCSNLSGLPNSVIKFGNLKHEMHVICDEERAALWEQYPNIPNLRIDMLKEDINLNWLHRTRS
;
A
#
# COMPACT_ATOMS: atom_id res chain seq x y z
N GLY A 1 4.43 -20.34 -0.84
CA GLY A 1 3.70 -19.13 -1.27
C GLY A 1 3.10 -18.44 -0.06
N LEU A 2 2.98 -17.12 -0.07
CA LEU A 2 2.52 -16.29 1.05
C LEU A 2 0.98 -16.29 1.22
N ASN A 3 0.37 -17.47 1.18
CA ASN A 3 -1.09 -17.68 1.13
C ASN A 3 -1.85 -17.33 2.43
N LYS A 4 -1.14 -16.89 3.47
CA LYS A 4 -1.72 -16.42 4.74
C LYS A 4 -1.42 -14.96 5.04
N LEU A 5 -0.69 -14.27 4.16
CA LEU A 5 -0.31 -12.88 4.38
C LEU A 5 -1.55 -11.99 4.26
N CYS A 6 -1.93 -11.32 5.35
CA CYS A 6 -3.04 -10.37 5.39
C CYS A 6 -2.58 -8.92 5.36
N CYS A 7 -1.40 -8.61 5.89
CA CYS A 7 -0.84 -7.27 5.92
C CYS A 7 0.57 -7.29 5.30
N LEU A 8 0.80 -6.39 4.36
CA LEU A 8 2.11 -6.14 3.78
C LEU A 8 2.46 -4.66 3.97
N ASP A 9 3.54 -4.40 4.69
CA ASP A 9 4.09 -3.06 4.86
C ASP A 9 5.44 -2.98 4.16
N ILE A 10 5.52 -2.14 3.13
CA ILE A 10 6.74 -1.82 2.38
C ILE A 10 7.08 -0.35 2.52
N SER A 11 6.53 0.35 3.51
CA SER A 11 6.74 1.78 3.68
C SER A 11 8.23 2.12 3.80
N ASN A 12 8.63 3.26 3.23
CA ASN A 12 10.00 3.77 3.19
C ASN A 12 11.02 2.85 2.50
N CYS A 13 10.56 1.89 1.69
CA CYS A 13 11.41 1.12 0.81
C CYS A 13 11.86 1.97 -0.39
N VAL A 14 12.73 2.95 -0.14
CA VAL A 14 13.18 3.94 -1.13
C VAL A 14 13.92 3.33 -2.32
N SER A 15 14.53 2.16 -2.18
CA SER A 15 15.20 1.46 -3.28
C SER A 15 14.26 0.56 -4.11
N LEU A 16 13.01 0.36 -3.66
CA LEU A 16 12.07 -0.51 -4.34
C LEU A 16 11.50 0.20 -5.58
N SER A 17 11.90 -0.27 -6.76
CA SER A 17 11.44 0.31 -8.03
C SER A 17 10.19 -0.35 -8.61
N LYS A 18 9.90 -1.60 -8.22
CA LYS A 18 8.78 -2.40 -8.74
C LYS A 18 8.26 -3.36 -7.68
N LEU A 19 6.95 -3.61 -7.70
CA LEU A 19 6.34 -4.73 -6.96
C LEU A 19 6.50 -6.04 -7.75
N PRO A 20 6.47 -7.20 -7.07
CA PRO A 20 6.39 -8.49 -7.74
C PRO A 20 5.16 -8.56 -8.67
N LYS A 21 5.33 -9.11 -9.87
CA LYS A 21 4.28 -9.26 -10.88
C LYS A 21 3.05 -10.07 -10.42
N ASP A 22 3.21 -10.87 -9.36
CA ASP A 22 2.19 -11.78 -8.85
C ASP A 22 1.58 -11.28 -7.52
N ILE A 23 1.78 -10.01 -7.13
CA ILE A 23 1.26 -9.47 -5.88
C ILE A 23 -0.27 -9.54 -5.78
N GLY A 24 -0.96 -9.50 -6.93
CA GLY A 24 -2.41 -9.69 -7.04
C GLY A 24 -2.89 -11.10 -6.74
N GLU A 25 -2.00 -12.09 -6.66
CA GLU A 25 -2.37 -13.48 -6.30
C GLU A 25 -2.52 -13.68 -4.79
N LEU A 26 -2.21 -12.67 -3.97
CA LEU A 26 -2.31 -12.75 -2.51
C LEU A 26 -3.78 -12.68 -2.06
N GLN A 27 -4.48 -13.82 -2.17
CA GLN A 27 -5.93 -13.95 -1.90
C GLN A 27 -6.38 -13.63 -0.47
N LYS A 28 -5.45 -13.48 0.48
CA LYS A 28 -5.74 -13.11 1.87
C LYS A 28 -5.25 -11.72 2.25
N LEU A 29 -4.61 -11.01 1.33
CA LEU A 29 -4.09 -9.68 1.60
C LEU A 29 -5.26 -8.71 1.76
N GLU A 30 -5.34 -8.08 2.92
CA GLU A 30 -6.34 -7.09 3.30
C GLU A 30 -5.71 -5.69 3.35
N LYS A 31 -4.40 -5.59 3.57
CA LYS A 31 -3.71 -4.32 3.77
C LYS A 31 -2.36 -4.26 3.08
N LEU A 32 -2.14 -3.19 2.31
CA LEU A 32 -0.85 -2.82 1.71
C LEU A 32 -0.47 -1.39 2.10
N SER A 33 0.63 -1.21 2.83
CA SER A 33 1.20 0.11 3.08
C SER A 33 2.43 0.34 2.21
N MET A 34 2.44 1.45 1.46
CA MET A 34 3.50 1.77 0.49
C MET A 34 3.95 3.24 0.54
N LYS A 35 3.75 3.90 1.68
CA LYS A 35 4.23 5.28 1.92
C LYS A 35 5.73 5.39 1.73
N GLY A 36 6.24 6.52 1.26
CA GLY A 36 7.68 6.80 1.17
C GLY A 36 8.45 5.89 0.20
N CYS A 37 7.76 5.11 -0.64
CA CYS A 37 8.39 4.28 -1.68
C CYS A 37 8.77 5.13 -2.88
N SER A 38 9.71 6.05 -2.72
CA SER A 38 9.99 7.14 -3.67
C SER A 38 10.35 6.66 -5.09
N ASN A 39 11.10 5.57 -5.22
CA ASN A 39 11.49 5.01 -6.52
C ASN A 39 10.46 4.05 -7.15
N LEU A 40 9.35 3.75 -6.47
CA LEU A 40 8.32 2.87 -7.01
C LEU A 40 7.55 3.61 -8.11
N SER A 41 7.82 3.28 -9.37
CA SER A 41 7.35 4.04 -10.54
C SER A 41 6.06 3.52 -11.17
N GLY A 42 5.51 2.41 -10.66
CA GLY A 42 4.34 1.78 -11.25
C GLY A 42 3.89 0.54 -10.49
N LEU A 43 2.64 0.16 -10.74
CA LEU A 43 2.05 -1.07 -10.21
C LEU A 43 1.99 -2.14 -11.31
N PRO A 44 2.16 -3.42 -10.97
CA PRO A 44 1.95 -4.50 -11.93
C PRO A 44 0.45 -4.66 -12.21
N ASN A 45 0.08 -5.03 -13.44
CA ASN A 45 -1.33 -5.25 -13.84
C ASN A 45 -2.07 -6.27 -12.96
N SER A 46 -1.36 -7.13 -12.24
CA SER A 46 -1.98 -8.06 -11.29
C SER A 46 -2.80 -7.36 -10.20
N VAL A 47 -2.54 -6.09 -9.88
CA VAL A 47 -3.31 -5.36 -8.85
C VAL A 47 -4.80 -5.31 -9.15
N ILE A 48 -5.21 -5.44 -10.43
CA ILE A 48 -6.63 -5.58 -10.82
C ILE A 48 -7.29 -6.78 -10.13
N LYS A 49 -6.52 -7.84 -9.81
CA LYS A 49 -7.02 -9.03 -9.13
C LYS A 49 -7.39 -8.80 -7.67
N PHE A 50 -6.99 -7.67 -7.07
CA PHE A 50 -7.53 -7.27 -5.77
C PHE A 50 -9.05 -7.08 -5.82
N GLY A 51 -9.60 -6.76 -7.01
CA GLY A 51 -11.04 -6.71 -7.25
C GLY A 51 -11.78 -8.04 -7.08
N ASN A 52 -11.07 -9.16 -7.11
CA ASN A 52 -11.65 -10.50 -6.93
C ASN A 52 -11.64 -10.96 -5.47
N LEU A 53 -11.07 -10.16 -4.56
CA LEU A 53 -11.04 -10.49 -3.15
C LEU A 53 -12.45 -10.45 -2.55
N LYS A 54 -12.68 -11.32 -1.56
CA LYS A 54 -13.97 -11.43 -0.86
C LYS A 54 -14.09 -10.45 0.32
N HIS A 55 -13.12 -9.57 0.46
CA HIS A 55 -12.94 -8.63 1.56
C HIS A 55 -12.43 -7.30 1.00
N GLU A 56 -12.53 -6.25 1.81
CA GLU A 56 -12.01 -4.92 1.45
C GLU A 56 -10.48 -4.95 1.42
N MET A 57 -9.90 -4.44 0.34
CA MET A 57 -8.46 -4.27 0.18
C MET A 57 -8.11 -2.82 0.52
N HIS A 58 -7.35 -2.62 1.60
CA HIS A 58 -6.91 -1.31 2.07
C HIS A 58 -5.50 -1.02 1.57
N VAL A 59 -5.34 0.06 0.83
CA VAL A 59 -4.05 0.59 0.42
C VAL A 59 -3.79 1.88 1.19
N ILE A 60 -2.68 1.91 1.92
CA ILE A 60 -2.22 3.09 2.62
C ILE A 60 -1.01 3.64 1.87
N CYS A 61 -1.11 4.90 1.44
CA CYS A 61 -0.07 5.56 0.67
C CYS A 61 0.00 7.06 0.97
N ASP A 62 1.07 7.69 0.52
CA ASP A 62 1.14 9.15 0.44
C ASP A 62 0.48 9.64 -0.87
N GLU A 63 0.39 10.96 -1.01
CA GLU A 63 -0.21 11.61 -2.18
C GLU A 63 0.50 11.22 -3.48
N GLU A 64 1.84 11.16 -3.48
CA GLU A 64 2.62 10.77 -4.65
C GLU A 64 2.33 9.34 -5.09
N ARG A 65 2.22 8.42 -4.14
CA ARG A 65 1.95 7.01 -4.41
C ARG A 65 0.48 6.74 -4.73
N ALA A 66 -0.45 7.60 -4.31
CA ALA A 66 -1.86 7.50 -4.69
C ALA A 66 -2.06 7.64 -6.20
N ALA A 67 -1.28 8.50 -6.86
CA ALA A 67 -1.33 8.72 -8.32
C ALA A 67 -1.08 7.43 -9.12
N LEU A 68 -0.34 6.46 -8.59
CA LEU A 68 -0.11 5.17 -9.25
C LEU A 68 -1.41 4.36 -9.44
N TRP A 69 -2.41 4.60 -8.59
CA TRP A 69 -3.71 3.92 -8.63
C TRP A 69 -4.73 4.59 -9.55
N GLU A 70 -4.47 5.81 -10.03
CA GLU A 70 -5.34 6.48 -11.01
C GLU A 70 -5.42 5.70 -12.34
N GLN A 71 -4.41 4.87 -12.64
CA GLN A 71 -4.40 3.94 -13.77
C GLN A 71 -5.44 2.80 -13.63
N TYR A 72 -5.98 2.60 -12.42
CA TYR A 72 -6.90 1.52 -12.09
C TYR A 72 -8.15 2.04 -11.35
N PRO A 73 -8.95 2.93 -11.98
CA PRO A 73 -9.97 3.72 -11.28
C PRO A 73 -11.16 2.89 -10.73
N ASN A 74 -11.34 1.64 -11.19
CA ASN A 74 -12.53 0.84 -10.92
C ASN A 74 -12.21 -0.55 -10.36
N ILE A 75 -11.21 -0.68 -9.49
CA ILE A 75 -10.99 -1.95 -8.78
C ILE A 75 -12.08 -2.08 -7.69
N PRO A 76 -12.98 -3.08 -7.76
CA PRO A 76 -13.99 -3.29 -6.73
C PRO A 76 -13.36 -3.55 -5.36
N ASN A 77 -14.05 -3.16 -4.29
CA ASN A 77 -13.62 -3.41 -2.90
C ASN A 77 -12.22 -2.86 -2.56
N LEU A 78 -11.64 -1.97 -3.39
CA LEU A 78 -10.37 -1.31 -3.12
C LEU A 78 -10.63 0.03 -2.43
N ARG A 79 -10.02 0.22 -1.28
CA ARG A 79 -10.01 1.47 -0.53
C ARG A 79 -8.60 2.02 -0.47
N ILE A 80 -8.42 3.27 -0.89
CA ILE A 80 -7.13 3.97 -0.80
C ILE A 80 -7.26 5.02 0.30
N ASP A 81 -6.51 4.83 1.39
CA ASP A 81 -6.44 5.75 2.51
C ASP A 81 -5.13 6.54 2.45
N MET A 82 -5.25 7.83 2.09
CA MET A 82 -4.14 8.77 2.17
C MET A 82 -4.03 9.28 3.60
N LEU A 83 -3.09 8.72 4.37
CA LEU A 83 -2.81 9.23 5.70
C LEU A 83 -1.90 10.45 5.55
N LYS A 84 -2.48 11.63 5.73
CA LYS A 84 -1.71 12.80 6.13
C LYS A 84 -1.09 12.44 7.47
N GLU A 85 0.23 12.32 7.51
CA GLU A 85 0.91 12.44 8.79
C GLU A 85 0.69 13.88 9.21
N ASP A 86 -0.31 14.11 10.05
CA ASP A 86 -0.20 15.20 11.01
C ASP A 86 1.13 14.92 11.69
N ILE A 87 2.17 15.70 11.35
CA ILE A 87 3.45 15.69 12.03
C ILE A 87 3.17 16.25 13.43
N ASN A 88 2.46 15.47 14.24
CA ASN A 88 2.26 15.76 15.62
C ASN A 88 3.48 15.21 16.32
N LEU A 89 4.39 16.12 16.65
CA LEU A 89 5.65 15.87 17.35
C LEU A 89 5.43 15.38 18.79
N ASN A 90 4.28 14.80 19.14
CA ASN A 90 4.03 14.13 20.42
C ASN A 90 5.08 13.05 20.75
N TRP A 91 5.78 12.51 19.75
CA TRP A 91 6.94 11.64 19.93
C TRP A 91 8.17 12.37 20.51
N LEU A 92 8.34 13.69 20.28
CA LEU A 92 9.40 14.51 20.89
C LEU A 92 9.22 14.67 22.40
N HIS A 93 7.97 14.64 22.87
CA HIS A 93 7.67 14.81 24.30
C HIS A 93 7.87 13.54 25.13
N ARG A 94 8.21 12.39 24.50
CA ARG A 94 8.42 11.11 25.19
C ARG A 94 9.89 10.80 25.49
N THR A 95 10.76 11.82 25.52
CA THR A 95 12.14 11.70 26.04
C THR A 95 12.42 12.73 27.12
N ARG A 96 11.86 12.50 28.30
CA ARG A 96 12.53 12.81 29.57
C ARG A 96 11.91 11.93 30.65
N SER A 97 12.81 11.17 31.27
CA SER A 97 12.64 10.21 32.35
C SER A 97 11.87 10.77 33.54
#